data_AF-A0A2T2RTM9-F1
#
_entry.id   AF-A0A2T2RTM9-F1
#
_cell.length_a   1.000
_cell.length_b   1.000
_cell.length_c   1.000
_cell.angle_alpha   90.00
_cell.angle_beta   90.00
_cell.angle_gamma   90.00
#
_symmetry.space_group_name_H-M   'P 1'
#
loop_
_entity.id
_entity.type
_entity.pdbx_description
1 polymer ?
#
loop_
_entity_poly.entity_id
_entity_poly.type
_entity_poly.pdbx_seq_one_letter_code
_entity_poly.pdbx_strand_id
1 'polypeptide(L)' 'MFLREGGKHTIYYNPSNRKTSTVARHTEIVDVLAKKICKDLENPPPN' A
#
# COMPACT_ATOMS: atom_id res chain seq x y z
N MET A 1 -1.19 8.21 4.94
CA MET A 1 -0.05 9.03 5.41
C MET A 1 1.25 8.25 5.23
N PHE A 2 2.33 8.90 4.79
CA PHE A 2 3.66 8.29 4.73
C PHE A 2 4.19 8.04 6.15
N LEU A 3 4.67 6.82 6.43
CA LEU A 3 5.21 6.48 7.74
C LEU A 3 6.73 6.37 7.71
N ARG A 4 7.25 5.50 6.84
CA ARG A 4 8.69 5.29 6.64
C ARG A 4 8.96 4.63 5.31
N GLU A 5 10.13 4.88 4.76
CA GLU A 5 10.64 4.25 3.55
C GLU A 5 11.91 3.47 3.86
N GLY A 6 12.08 2.31 3.22
CA GLY A 6 13.32 1.54 3.29
C GLY A 6 13.54 0.78 2.00
N GLY A 7 14.77 0.73 1.50
CA GLY A 7 15.14 -0.03 0.30
C GLY A 7 14.14 0.11 -0.85
N LYS A 8 13.49 -1.00 -1.22
CA LYS A 8 12.52 -1.09 -2.33
C LYS A 8 11.05 -0.99 -1.90
N HIS A 9 10.75 -0.59 -0.66
CA HIS A 9 9.40 -0.56 -0.10
C HIS A 9 9.11 0.72 0.69
N THR A 10 7.87 1.20 0.59
CA THR A 10 7.38 2.36 1.33
C THR A 10 6.20 1.95 2.18
N ILE A 11 6.20 2.33 3.45
CA ILE A 11 5.15 2.00 4.41
C ILE A 11 4.23 3.21 4.57
N TYR A 12 2.94 2.96 4.35
CA TYR A 12 1.87 3.93 4.50
C TYR A 12 0.97 3.53 5.67
N TYR A 13 0.66 4.50 6.52
CA TYR A 13 -0.33 4.37 7.57
C TYR A 13 -1.62 5.08 7.16
N ASN A 14 -2.74 4.39 7.22
CA ASN A 14 -4.06 4.97 7.04
C ASN A 14 -4.71 5.22 8.41
N PRO A 15 -4.83 6.49 8.85
CA PRO A 15 -5.45 6.81 10.13
C PRO A 15 -6.96 6.53 10.17
N SER A 16 -7.63 6.52 9.01
CA SER A 16 -9.09 6.34 8.92
C SER A 16 -9.52 4.95 9.41
N ASN A 17 -8.77 3.91 9.04
CA ASN A 17 -9.02 2.55 9.47
C ASN A 17 -7.94 1.98 10.41
N ARG A 18 -6.96 2.81 10.79
CA ARG A 18 -5.79 2.48 11.62
C ARG A 18 -4.96 1.32 11.07
N LYS A 19 -4.93 1.15 9.75
CA LYS A 19 -4.14 0.10 9.09
C LYS A 19 -2.85 0.63 8.50
N THR A 20 -1.94 -0.29 8.25
CA THR A 20 -0.62 0.01 7.72
C THR A 20 -0.31 -0.94 6.58
N SER A 21 0.03 -0.39 5.41
CA SER A 21 0.35 -1.17 4.22
C SER A 21 1.73 -0.85 3.67
N THR A 22 2.36 -1.88 3.15
CA THR A 22 3.66 -1.78 2.47
C THR A 22 3.42 -1.74 0.97
N VAL A 23 3.80 -0.64 0.34
CA VAL A 23 3.75 -0.42 -1.10
C VAL A 23 5.15 -0.68 -1.66
N ALA A 24 5.25 -1.56 -2.64
CA ALA A 24 6.51 -1.84 -3.30
C ALA A 24 6.84 -0.75 -4.34
N ARG A 25 8.14 -0.45 -4.53
CA ARG A 25 8.63 0.53 -5.51
C ARG A 25 9.10 -0.08 -6.83
N HIS A 26 8.78 -1.35 -7.07
CA HIS A 26 8.96 -2.00 -8.36
C HIS A 26 7.62 -2.13 -9.06
N THR A 27 7.64 -2.22 -10.38
CA THR A 27 6.46 -2.12 -11.24
C THR A 27 5.60 -3.38 -11.28
N GLU A 28 6.12 -4.51 -10.81
CA GLU A 28 5.43 -5.80 -10.88
C GLU A 28 4.98 -6.25 -9.49
N ILE A 29 3.68 -6.19 -9.24
CA ILE A 29 3.06 -6.79 -8.06
C ILE A 29 1.85 -7.60 -8.50
N VAL A 30 1.56 -8.67 -7.78
CA VAL A 30 0.40 -9.52 -8.08
C VAL A 30 -0.88 -8.71 -7.85
N ASP A 31 -1.86 -8.81 -8.75
CA ASP A 31 -3.13 -8.08 -8.69
C ASP A 31 -3.87 -8.23 -7.34
N VAL A 32 -3.89 -9.44 -6.78
CA VAL A 32 -4.46 -9.68 -5.43
C VAL A 32 -3.76 -8.89 -4.33
N LEU A 33 -2.44 -8.70 -4.43
CA LEU A 33 -1.68 -7.87 -3.49
C LEU A 33 -2.02 -6.39 -3.69
N ALA A 34 -2.08 -5.92 -4.94
CA ALA A 34 -2.46 -4.55 -5.27
C ALA A 34 -3.86 -4.21 -4.73
N LYS A 35 -4.84 -5.08 -4.95
CA LYS A 35 -6.21 -4.95 -4.41
C LYS A 35 -6.23 -4.90 -2.88
N LYS A 36 -5.40 -5.72 -2.22
CA LYS A 36 -5.30 -5.73 -0.75
C LYS A 36 -4.72 -4.41 -0.23
N ILE A 37 -3.66 -3.90 -0.86
CA ILE A 37 -3.04 -2.62 -0.52
C ILE A 37 -4.05 -1.48 -0.71
N CYS A 38 -4.76 -1.43 -1.85
CA CYS A 38 -5.80 -0.43 -2.08
C CYS A 38 -6.90 -0.50 -1.03
N LYS A 39 -7.37 -1.71 -0.69
CA LYS A 39 -8.39 -1.89 0.37
C LYS A 39 -7.92 -1.41 1.74
N ASP A 40 -6.65 -1.63 2.07
CA ASP A 40 -6.06 -1.23 3.35
C ASP A 40 -5.83 0.29 3.44
N LEU A 41 -5.48 0.91 2.31
CA LEU A 41 -5.30 2.35 2.20
C LEU A 41 -6.60 3.10 1.86
N GLU A 42 -7.73 2.40 1.74
CA GLU A 42 -9.03 2.93 1.29
C GLU A 42 -8.94 3.68 -0.06
N ASN A 43 -8.04 3.21 -0.93
CA ASN A 43 -7.90 3.68 -2.30
C ASN A 43 -8.75 2.84 -3.27
N PRO A 44 -9.15 3.42 -4.42
CA PRO A 44 -9.80 2.67 -5.47
C PRO A 44 -8.88 1.54 -5.96
N PRO A 45 -9.44 0.35 -6.28
CA PRO A 45 -8.66 -0.75 -6.82
C PRO A 45 -8.06 -0.36 -8.19
N PRO A 46 -6.89 -0.91 -8.54
CA PRO A 46 -6.33 -0.75 -9.88
C PRO A 46 -7.26 -1.41 -10.91
N ASN A 47 -7.33 -0.81 -12.11
CA ASN A 47 -8.08 -1.30 -13.27
C ASN A 47 -7.30 -2.38 -14.01
#